data_AF-A0A7Z7YT70-F1
#
_entry.id   AF-A0A7Z7YT70-F1
#
_cell.length_a   1.000
_cell.length_b   1.000
_cell.length_c   1.000
_cell.angle_alpha   90.00
_cell.angle_beta   90.00
_cell.angle_gamma   90.00
#
_symmetry.space_group_name_H-M   'P 1'
#
loop_
_entity.id
_entity.type
_entity.pdbx_description
1 polymer ?
#
loop_
_entity_poly.entity_id
_entity_poly.type
_entity_poly.pdbx_seq_one_letter_code
_entity_poly.pdbx_strand_id
1 'polypeptide(L)'
;MTETVLEVNDLHVSFDIAAGKVQAVRGVDFHLNKGETLAIVGESGSGKSVTTKAITKLFQKDTGRIKKGEILFLGEDLAQKSEKELIQL
;
A
#
# COMPACT_ATOMS: atom_id res chain seq x y z
N MET A 1 19.56 -7.02 -16.21
CA MET A 1 18.59 -7.44 -15.18
C MET A 1 17.75 -6.24 -14.83
N THR A 2 16.44 -6.37 -14.74
CA THR A 2 15.53 -5.30 -14.33
C THR A 2 15.63 -5.12 -12.81
N GLU A 3 15.92 -3.90 -12.37
CA GLU A 3 16.01 -3.53 -10.95
C GLU A 3 14.59 -3.28 -10.43
N THR A 4 14.12 -4.07 -9.49
CA THR A 4 12.82 -3.85 -8.83
C THR A 4 12.94 -2.72 -7.81
N VAL A 5 12.07 -1.71 -7.93
CA VAL A 5 12.10 -0.51 -7.08
C VAL A 5 10.97 -0.48 -6.05
N LEU A 6 9.87 -1.19 -6.33
CA LEU A 6 8.74 -1.35 -5.42
C LEU A 6 8.25 -2.79 -5.49
N GLU A 7 8.04 -3.40 -4.33
CA GLU A 7 7.33 -4.67 -4.17
C GLU A 7 6.21 -4.48 -3.16
N VAL A 8 5.02 -4.98 -3.51
CA VAL A 8 3.87 -5.04 -2.63
C VAL A 8 3.49 -6.50 -2.52
N ASN A 9 3.59 -7.04 -1.31
CA ASN A 9 3.35 -8.46 -1.04
C ASN A 9 2.20 -8.60 -0.06
N ASP A 10 1.15 -9.32 -0.47
CA ASP A 10 0.03 -9.75 0.36
C ASP A 10 -0.63 -8.58 1.12
N LEU A 11 -0.78 -7.44 0.45
CA LEU A 11 -1.23 -6.20 1.08
C LEU A 11 -2.71 -6.28 1.46
N HIS A 12 -3.00 -6.12 2.75
CA HIS A 12 -4.37 -6.01 3.27
C HIS A 12 -4.58 -4.67 3.96
N VAL A 13 -5.62 -3.93 3.54
CA VAL A 13 -5.97 -2.63 4.13
C VAL A 13 -7.43 -2.66 4.57
N SER A 14 -7.69 -2.23 5.80
CA SER A 14 -9.03 -2.14 6.38
C SER A 14 -9.29 -0.76 6.97
N PHE A 15 -10.54 -0.34 6.95
CA PHE A 15 -11.03 0.86 7.61
C PHE A 15 -12.09 0.51 8.65
N ASP A 16 -11.96 1.08 9.84
CA ASP A 16 -12.99 1.05 10.86
C ASP A 16 -13.92 2.27 10.63
N ILE A 17 -15.19 2.01 10.32
CA ILE A 17 -16.22 3.03 10.08
C ILE A 17 -17.39 2.82 11.04
N ALA A 18 -18.30 3.80 11.15
CA ALA A 18 -19.45 3.70 12.04
C ALA A 18 -20.34 2.46 11.78
N ALA A 19 -20.44 2.04 10.51
CA ALA A 19 -21.20 0.86 10.08
C ALA A 19 -20.44 -0.47 10.25
N GLY A 20 -19.24 -0.46 10.84
CA GLY A 20 -18.40 -1.63 11.05
C GLY A 20 -17.07 -1.55 10.31
N LYS A 21 -16.49 -2.70 9.98
CA LYS A 21 -15.17 -2.78 9.34
C LYS A 21 -15.30 -3.00 7.83
N VAL A 22 -14.65 -2.16 7.04
CA VAL A 22 -14.55 -2.32 5.57
C VAL A 22 -13.16 -2.79 5.20
N GLN A 23 -13.06 -3.95 4.56
CA GLN A 23 -11.81 -4.43 3.98
C GLN A 23 -11.69 -3.96 2.53
N ALA A 24 -10.93 -2.89 2.33
CA ALA A 24 -10.79 -2.20 1.04
C ALA A 24 -9.72 -2.83 0.12
N VAL A 25 -8.70 -3.50 0.70
CA VAL A 25 -7.69 -4.26 -0.07
C VAL A 25 -7.54 -5.64 0.58
N ARG A 26 -7.50 -6.69 -0.25
CA ARG A 26 -7.71 -8.09 0.16
C ARG A 26 -6.59 -9.04 -0.27
N GLY A 27 -5.33 -8.66 -0.03
CA GLY A 27 -4.17 -9.48 -0.41
C GLY A 27 -3.83 -9.23 -1.88
N VAL A 28 -3.16 -8.11 -2.14
CA VAL A 28 -2.70 -7.77 -3.49
C VAL A 28 -1.19 -7.89 -3.57
N ASP A 29 -0.72 -8.45 -4.68
CA ASP A 29 0.67 -8.69 -4.99
C ASP A 29 1.03 -8.04 -6.32
N PHE A 30 2.06 -7.19 -6.32
CA PHE A 30 2.66 -6.66 -7.54
C PHE A 30 4.04 -6.09 -7.27
N HIS A 31 4.80 -5.90 -8.34
CA HIS A 31 6.08 -5.19 -8.30
C HIS A 31 6.14 -4.12 -9.39
N LEU A 32 7.09 -3.21 -9.26
CA LEU A 32 7.42 -2.20 -10.26
C LEU A 32 8.93 -2.20 -10.46
N ASN A 33 9.36 -2.34 -11.71
CA ASN A 33 10.77 -2.21 -12.08
C ASN A 33 11.14 -0.77 -12.40
N LYS A 34 12.43 -0.47 -12.31
CA LYS A 34 12.98 0.83 -12.70
C LYS A 34 12.69 1.12 -14.17
N GLY A 35 12.08 2.28 -14.44
CA GLY A 35 11.68 2.70 -15.78
C GLY A 35 10.38 2.08 -16.28
N GLU A 36 9.73 1.22 -15.49
CA GLU A 36 8.41 0.68 -15.78
C GLU A 36 7.31 1.69 -15.43
N THR A 37 6.19 1.62 -16.14
CA THR A 37 4.96 2.34 -15.76
C THR A 37 3.87 1.31 -15.46
N LEU A 38 3.45 1.23 -14.20
CA LEU A 38 2.37 0.36 -13.75
C LEU A 38 1.08 1.17 -13.58
N ALA A 39 -0.02 0.69 -14.15
CA ALA A 39 -1.35 1.27 -13.99
C ALA A 39 -2.27 0.34 -13.19
N ILE A 40 -2.91 0.86 -12.14
CA ILE A 40 -3.94 0.16 -11.37
C ILE A 40 -5.31 0.65 -11.84
N VAL A 41 -6.09 -0.23 -12.48
CA VAL A 41 -7.39 0.07 -13.11
C VAL A 41 -8.52 -0.78 -12.53
N GLY A 42 -9.77 -0.35 -12.73
CA GLY A 42 -10.97 -1.01 -12.19
C GLY A 42 -12.08 -0.05 -11.77
N GLU A 43 -13.22 -0.60 -11.35
CA GLU A 43 -14.44 0.16 -11.00
C GLU A 43 -14.31 1.00 -9.72
N SER A 44 -15.22 1.96 -9.52
CA SER A 44 -15.29 2.72 -8.28
C SER A 44 -15.43 1.78 -7.07
N GLY A 45 -14.67 2.03 -6.01
CA GLY A 45 -14.69 1.18 -4.80
C GLY A 45 -13.82 -0.09 -4.86
N SER A 46 -13.18 -0.43 -5.99
CA SER A 46 -12.35 -1.65 -6.11
C SER A 46 -11.03 -1.64 -5.34
N GLY A 47 -10.72 -0.57 -4.60
CA GLY A 47 -9.49 -0.48 -3.78
C GLY A 47 -8.28 0.17 -4.45
N LYS A 48 -8.39 0.69 -5.69
CA LYS A 48 -7.27 1.35 -6.42
C LYS A 48 -6.61 2.47 -5.63
N SER A 49 -7.38 3.49 -5.26
CA SER A 49 -6.87 4.64 -4.50
C SER A 49 -6.43 4.26 -3.10
N VAL A 50 -6.99 3.21 -2.52
CA VAL A 50 -6.56 2.71 -1.21
C VAL A 50 -5.19 2.04 -1.33
N THR A 51 -4.98 1.24 -2.38
CA THR A 51 -3.70 0.60 -2.68
C THR A 51 -2.59 1.64 -2.87
N THR A 52 -2.82 2.65 -3.72
CA THR A 52 -1.82 3.72 -3.96
C THR A 52 -1.54 4.57 -2.72
N LYS A 53 -2.57 4.86 -1.91
CA LYS A 53 -2.41 5.57 -0.64
C LYS A 53 -1.70 4.75 0.42
N ALA A 54 -1.89 3.43 0.44
CA ALA A 54 -1.19 2.55 1.37
C ALA A 54 0.32 2.56 1.13
N ILE A 55 0.73 2.51 -0.13
CA ILE A 55 2.15 2.60 -0.54
C ILE A 55 2.78 3.91 -0.09
N THR A 56 2.09 5.02 -0.32
CA THR A 56 2.58 6.37 0.06
C THR A 56 2.35 6.70 1.54
N LYS A 57 1.74 5.80 2.31
CA LYS A 57 1.27 6.03 3.70
C LYS A 57 0.39 7.27 3.88
N LEU A 58 -0.32 7.68 2.82
CA LEU A 58 -1.26 8.81 2.78
C LEU A 58 -2.72 8.35 2.89
N PHE A 59 -3.04 7.53 3.88
CA PHE A 59 -4.43 7.16 4.22
C PHE A 59 -4.78 7.63 5.63
N GLN A 60 -6.08 7.79 5.90
CA GLN A 60 -6.59 8.26 7.19
C GLN A 60 -6.11 7.33 8.30
N LYS A 61 -5.13 7.75 9.11
CA LYS A 61 -4.49 6.88 10.10
C LYS A 61 -5.40 6.52 11.27
N ASP A 62 -6.40 7.37 11.53
CA ASP A 62 -7.34 7.19 12.63
C ASP A 62 -8.34 6.06 12.36
N THR A 63 -8.63 5.78 11.07
CA THR A 63 -9.64 4.79 10.67
C THR A 63 -9.06 3.68 9.81
N GLY A 64 -8.07 3.96 8.97
CA GLY A 64 -7.42 3.02 8.06
C GLY A 64 -6.17 2.39 8.66
N ARG A 65 -5.96 1.10 8.40
CA ARG A 65 -4.78 0.35 8.85
C ARG A 65 -4.36 -0.67 7.80
N ILE A 66 -3.05 -0.80 7.58
CA ILE A 66 -2.47 -1.98 6.94
C ILE A 66 -2.54 -3.11 7.98
N LYS A 67 -3.32 -4.16 7.69
CA LYS A 67 -3.54 -5.27 8.62
C LYS A 67 -2.45 -6.34 8.53
N LYS A 68 -1.87 -6.48 7.33
CA LYS A 68 -0.90 -7.51 6.94
C LYS A 68 -0.30 -7.10 5.60
N GLY A 69 0.87 -7.64 5.31
CA GLY A 69 1.59 -7.46 4.06
C GLY A 69 2.79 -6.54 4.22
N GLU A 70 3.59 -6.49 3.16
CA GLU A 70 4.85 -5.75 3.10
C GLU A 70 4.83 -4.80 1.91
N ILE A 71 5.47 -3.64 2.08
CA ILE A 71 5.63 -2.64 1.02
C ILE A 71 7.11 -2.29 0.96
N LEU A 72 7.88 -2.98 0.13
CA LEU A 72 9.32 -2.78 0.00
C LEU A 72 9.57 -1.71 -1.05
N PHE A 73 10.12 -0.57 -0.63
CA PHE A 73 10.59 0.47 -1.55
C PHE A 73 12.11 0.53 -1.48
N LEU A 74 12.78 0.21 -2.60
CA LEU A 74 14.24 0.09 -2.65
C LEU A 74 14.81 -0.85 -1.57
N GLY A 75 14.08 -1.93 -1.26
CA GLY A 75 14.44 -2.91 -0.23
C GLY A 75 14.05 -2.53 1.20
N GLU A 76 13.54 -1.32 1.43
CA GLU A 76 13.10 -0.85 2.75
C GLU A 76 11.60 -1.07 2.93
N ASP A 77 11.21 -1.82 3.97
CA ASP A 77 9.78 -2.02 4.27
C ASP A 77 9.14 -0.75 4.83
N LEU A 78 8.38 -0.07 3.97
CA LEU A 78 7.64 1.12 4.33
C LEU A 78 6.56 0.81 5.35
N ALA A 79 5.96 -0.38 5.38
CA ALA A 79 4.84 -0.70 6.27
C ALA A 79 5.22 -0.59 7.76
N GLN A 80 6.45 -0.99 8.12
CA GLN A 80 6.95 -1.00 9.50
C GLN A 80 7.50 0.35 9.98
N LYS A 81 7.82 1.28 9.07
CA LYS A 81 8.40 2.58 9.44
C LYS A 81 7.40 3.55 10.08
N SER A 82 7.82 4.22 11.15
CA SER A 82 7.12 5.38 11.71
C SER A 82 7.11 6.57 10.74
N GLU A 83 6.24 7.56 10.98
CA GLU A 83 6.26 8.81 10.18
C GLU A 83 7.63 9.47 10.16
N LYS A 84 8.32 9.47 11.30
CA LYS A 84 9.64 10.09 11.42
C LYS A 84 10.69 9.39 10.54
N GLU A 85 10.65 8.06 10.49
CA GLU A 85 11.56 7.27 9.67
C GLU A 85 11.26 7.44 8.17
N LEU A 86 10.01 7.68 7.79
CA LEU A 86 9.63 7.94 6.39
C LEU A 86 10.09 9.30 5.88
N ILE A 87 10.16 10.32 6.74
CA ILE A 87 10.65 11.66 6.38
C ILE A 87 12.17 11.65 6.13
N GLN A 88 12.88 10.64 6.64
CA GLN A 88 14.34 10.52 6.54
C GLN A 88 14.82 9.65 5.39
N LEU A 89 13.89 9.01 4.66
CA LEU A 89 14.13 8.32 3.40
C LEU A 89 14.27 9.31 2.24
#